data_AF-A0A1H7B5P3-F1
#
_entry.id   AF-A0A1H7B5P3-F1
#
_cell.length_a   1.000
_cell.length_b   1.000
_cell.length_c   1.000
_cell.angle_alpha   90.00
_cell.angle_beta   90.00
_cell.angle_gamma   90.00
#
_symmetry.space_group_name_H-M   'P 1'
#
loop_
_entity.id
_entity.type
_entity.pdbx_description
1 polymer ?
#
loop_
_entity_poly.entity_id
_entity_poly.type
_entity_poly.pdbx_seq_one_letter_code
_entity_poly.pdbx_strand_id
1 'polypeptide(L)' 'IGRAHARTEIIALIHGRDTTIITTDDGHTLATFTLDPSSRYQRKNG' A
#
# COMPACT_ATOMS: atom_id res chain seq x y z
N ILE A 1 -2.16 -0.24 -6.15
CA ILE A 1 -1.11 0.82 -6.06
C ILE A 1 -0.75 1.22 -7.49
N GLY A 2 -1.33 2.30 -8.01
CA GLY A 2 -1.24 2.65 -9.42
C GLY A 2 -1.28 4.16 -9.63
N ARG A 3 -0.16 4.70 -10.12
CA ARG A 3 0.11 6.03 -10.70
C ARG A 3 -0.25 7.34 -9.97
N ALA A 4 -1.04 7.36 -8.90
CA ALA A 4 -1.27 8.60 -8.13
C ALA A 4 -0.06 9.01 -7.26
N HIS A 5 0.91 8.11 -7.09
CA HIS A 5 2.12 8.28 -6.27
C HIS A 5 3.38 7.84 -7.02
N ALA A 6 3.45 8.15 -8.33
CA ALA A 6 4.70 7.92 -9.04
C ALA A 6 5.79 8.75 -8.34
N ARG A 7 6.82 8.07 -7.82
CA ARG A 7 7.96 8.68 -7.10
C ARG A 7 7.72 9.07 -5.63
N THR A 8 6.63 8.65 -4.99
CA THR A 8 6.50 8.76 -3.52
C THR A 8 7.24 7.60 -2.87
N GLU A 9 8.29 7.89 -2.12
CA GLU A 9 8.94 6.91 -1.25
C GLU A 9 8.02 6.62 -0.06
N ILE A 10 7.76 5.33 0.16
CA ILE A 10 6.89 4.85 1.23
C ILE A 10 7.60 3.77 2.04
N ILE A 11 7.17 3.58 3.28
CA ILE A 11 7.47 2.37 4.03
C ILE A 11 6.17 1.54 4.06
N ALA A 12 6.31 0.25 3.79
CA ALA A 12 5.22 -0.71 3.89
C ALA A 12 5.49 -1.66 5.05
N LEU A 13 4.60 -1.68 6.04
CA LEU A 13 4.61 -2.65 7.12
C LEU A 13 3.57 -3.74 6.82
N ILE A 14 4.02 -4.99 6.80
CA ILE A 14 3.19 -6.15 6.56
C ILE A 14 3.27 -7.06 7.78
N HIS A 15 2.13 -7.33 8.41
CA HIS A 15 2.02 -8.28 9.51
C HIS A 15 0.82 -9.20 9.28
N GLY A 16 1.09 -10.47 9.00
CA GLY A 16 0.06 -11.42 8.60
C GLY A 16 -0.64 -10.97 7.31
N ARG A 17 -1.94 -10.65 7.40
CA ARG A 17 -2.73 -10.13 6.27
C ARG A 17 -2.89 -8.61 6.31
N ASP A 18 -2.50 -7.96 7.40
CA ASP A 18 -2.67 -6.52 7.53
C ASP A 18 -1.46 -5.79 6.97
N THR A 19 -1.73 -4.78 6.16
CA THR A 19 -0.71 -3.97 5.51
C THR A 19 -0.98 -2.50 5.78
N THR A 20 0.03 -1.79 6.26
CA THR A 20 -0.03 -0.34 6.46
C THR A 20 1.03 0.32 5.59
N ILE A 21 0.62 1.36 4.86
CA ILE A 21 1.49 2.21 4.07
C ILE A 21 1.68 3.52 4.83
N ILE A 22 2.93 3.87 5.11
CA ILE A 22 3.28 5.11 5.81
C ILE A 22 4.20 5.98 4.93
N THR A 23 4.16 7.28 5.17
CA THR A 23 5.12 8.25 4.62
C THR A 23 6.52 7.97 5.15
N THR A 24 7.52 8.37 4.39
CA THR A 24 8.95 8.19 4.74
C THR A 24 9.53 9.35 5.53
N ASP A 25 8.93 10.54 5.44
CA ASP A 25 9.39 11.78 6.06
C ASP A 25 8.94 11.92 7.52
N ASP A 26 7.65 11.71 7.80
CA ASP A 26 7.04 11.94 9.11
C ASP A 26 6.35 10.71 9.71
N GLY A 27 6.28 9.60 8.96
CA GLY A 27 5.69 8.34 9.42
C GLY A 27 4.16 8.34 9.52
N HIS A 28 3.47 9.32 8.92
CA HIS A 28 2.02 9.33 8.84
C HIS A 28 1.46 8.18 7.98
N THR A 29 0.32 7.62 8.41
CA THR A 29 -0.35 6.55 7.65
C THR A 29 -1.06 7.11 6.44
N LEU A 30 -0.68 6.61 5.27
CA LEU A 30 -1.31 6.94 3.99
C LEU A 30 -2.50 6.03 3.68
N ALA A 31 -2.39 4.74 4.01
CA ALA A 31 -3.46 3.77 3.77
C ALA A 31 -3.26 2.47 4.56
N THR A 32 -4.36 1.79 4.83
CA THR A 32 -4.38 0.44 5.42
C THR A 32 -5.15 -0.52 4.50
N PHE A 33 -4.62 -1.72 4.34
CA PHE A 33 -5.21 -2.77 3.51
C PHE A 33 -5.18 -4.10 4.25
N THR A 34 -6.15 -4.96 3.94
CA THR A 34 -6.10 -6.38 4.28
C THR A 34 -5.84 -7.17 3.00
N LEU A 35 -4.75 -7.92 2.97
CA LEU A 35 -4.36 -8.78 1.87
C LEU A 35 -5.26 -10.02 1.84
N ASP A 36 -6.06 -10.13 0.80
CA ASP A 36 -6.87 -11.31 0.50
C ASP A 36 -6.11 -12.23 -0.46
N PRO A 37 -5.68 -13.43 -0.03
CA PRO A 37 -4.95 -14.37 -0.89
C PRO A 37 -5.80 -14.94 -2.03
N SER A 38 -7.13 -14.84 -1.95
CA SER A 38 -8.04 -15.23 -3.03
C SER A 38 -8.15 -14.16 -4.12
N SER A 39 -7.75 -12.92 -3.80
CA SER A 39 -7.75 -11.80 -4.73
C SER A 39 -6.40 -11.68 -5.43
N ARG A 40 -6.42 -11.69 -6.76
CA ARG A 40 -5.22 -11.43 -7.56
C ARG A 40 -4.99 -9.92 -7.67
N TYR A 41 -3.77 -9.53 -7.99
CA TYR A 41 -3.46 -8.14 -8.30
C TYR A 41 -4.40 -7.58 -9.37
N GLN A 42 -5.18 -6.58 -8.99
CA GLN A 42 -6.00 -5.80 -9.91
C GLN A 42 -5.36 -4.42 -10.10
N ARG A 43 -4.97 -4.13 -11.34
CA ARG A 43 -4.50 -2.80 -11.70
C ARG A 43 -5.68 -1.84 -11.60
N LYS A 44 -5.53 -0.78 -10.82
CA LYS A 44 -6.50 0.34 -10.81
C LYS A 44 -6.40 1.01 -12.19
N ASN A 45 -7.38 0.72 -13.05
CA ASN A 45 -7.50 1.09 -14.47
C ASN A 45 -6.70 0.19 -15.43
N GLY A 46 -7.43 -0.69 -16.13
CA GLY A 46 -7.06 -1.16 -17.47
C GLY A 46 -7.27 -0.04 -18.48
#